data_AF-A0A964KDA1-F1
#
_entry.id   AF-A0A964KDA1-F1
#
_cell.length_a   1.000
_cell.length_b   1.000
_cell.length_c   1.000
_cell.angle_alpha   90.00
_cell.angle_beta   90.00
_cell.angle_gamma   90.00
#
_symmetry.space_group_name_H-M   'P 1'
#
loop_
_entity.id
_entity.type
_entity.pdbx_description
1 polymer ?
#
loop_
_entity_poly.entity_id
_entity_poly.type
_entity_poly.pdbx_seq_one_letter_code
_entity_poly.pdbx_strand_id
1 'polypeptide(L)'
;MPTFPELEASALSEPISFDCPLERLRLDPANSRLAGLGPIGDNAAVVKALWTEMSVDEVAISIAANGYYKHEPLLVIPAVPGKADPKTDSFLVVEGNRRLAATLLLTDQKLRERVKATDLPLIGDARQRALQELPSYFSRTRKSSGPTSDFGM
;
A
#
# COMPACT_ATOMS: atom_id res chain seq x y z
N MET A 1 -23.79 -6.32 42.55
CA MET A 1 -23.34 -7.16 41.42
C MET A 1 -24.09 -6.71 40.18
N PRO A 2 -23.58 -5.75 39.39
CA PRO A 2 -24.13 -5.55 38.05
C PRO A 2 -23.60 -6.70 37.18
N THR A 3 -24.50 -7.55 36.73
CA THR A 3 -24.27 -8.40 35.56
C THR A 3 -24.21 -7.47 34.35
N PHE A 4 -23.03 -7.26 33.80
CA PHE A 4 -22.83 -6.61 32.51
C PHE A 4 -23.21 -7.60 31.40
N PRO A 5 -24.29 -7.40 30.64
CA PRO A 5 -24.58 -8.17 29.45
C PRO A 5 -24.25 -7.31 28.23
N GLU A 6 -22.97 -7.08 27.91
CA GLU A 6 -22.52 -6.47 26.63
C GLU A 6 -21.00 -6.30 26.56
N LEU A 7 -20.27 -7.40 26.69
CA LEU A 7 -18.85 -7.48 26.33
C LEU A 7 -18.63 -8.43 25.13
N GLU A 8 -19.59 -8.48 24.19
CA GLU A 8 -19.48 -9.27 22.96
C GLU A 8 -19.69 -8.39 21.71
N ALA A 9 -19.01 -7.24 21.72
CA ALA A 9 -18.58 -6.56 20.52
C ALA A 9 -17.09 -6.23 20.70
N SER A 10 -16.26 -7.27 20.88
CA SER A 10 -14.79 -7.15 20.77
C SER A 10 -14.47 -6.81 19.31
N ALA A 11 -14.56 -5.55 18.88
CA ALA A 11 -13.59 -4.48 19.10
C ALA A 11 -12.19 -4.94 18.66
N LEU A 12 -11.88 -4.62 17.39
CA LEU A 12 -10.52 -4.44 16.89
C LEU A 12 -9.62 -5.68 16.98
N SER A 13 -9.84 -6.68 16.12
CA SER A 13 -8.74 -7.59 15.78
C SER A 13 -7.60 -6.74 15.24
N GLU A 14 -6.46 -6.72 15.92
CA GLU A 14 -5.27 -5.99 15.46
C GLU A 14 -5.00 -6.28 13.97
N PRO A 15 -4.53 -5.27 13.20
CA PRO A 15 -4.17 -5.51 11.82
C PRO A 15 -3.18 -6.67 11.73
N ILE A 16 -3.48 -7.68 10.91
CA ILE A 16 -2.57 -8.82 10.75
C ILE A 16 -1.37 -8.33 9.95
N SER A 17 -0.18 -8.38 10.57
CA SER A 17 1.08 -8.06 9.90
C SER A 17 1.60 -9.26 9.12
N PHE A 18 2.00 -9.03 7.88
CA PHE A 18 2.60 -10.05 7.02
C PHE A 18 3.44 -9.41 5.90
N ASP A 19 4.38 -10.18 5.36
CA ASP A 19 5.07 -9.80 4.12
C ASP A 19 4.20 -10.25 2.94
N CYS A 20 3.73 -9.28 2.15
CA CYS A 20 2.81 -9.53 1.03
C CYS A 20 3.59 -9.55 -0.29
N PRO A 21 3.44 -10.59 -1.13
CA PRO A 21 4.01 -10.60 -2.46
C PRO A 21 3.57 -9.39 -3.30
N LEU A 22 4.52 -8.71 -3.93
CA LEU A 22 4.31 -7.51 -4.74
C LEU A 22 3.28 -7.76 -5.85
N GLU A 23 3.31 -8.93 -6.45
CA GLU A 23 2.37 -9.37 -7.49
C GLU A 23 0.92 -9.50 -7.00
N ARG A 24 0.66 -9.49 -5.69
CA ARG A 24 -0.68 -9.52 -5.08
C ARG A 24 -1.15 -8.14 -4.61
N LEU A 25 -0.29 -7.13 -4.65
CA LEU A 25 -0.61 -5.76 -4.27
C LEU A 25 -1.12 -4.97 -5.48
N ARG A 26 -2.20 -4.21 -5.28
CA ARG A 26 -2.80 -3.35 -6.30
C ARG A 26 -2.96 -1.94 -5.74
N LEU A 27 -2.72 -0.95 -6.57
CA LEU A 27 -3.02 0.44 -6.23
C LEU A 27 -4.54 0.59 -6.10
N ASP A 28 -4.97 1.37 -5.11
CA ASP A 28 -6.39 1.64 -4.91
C ASP A 28 -6.88 2.72 -5.89
N PRO A 29 -7.75 2.39 -6.87
CA PRO A 29 -8.28 3.38 -7.81
C PRO A 29 -9.20 4.40 -7.12
N ALA A 30 -9.71 4.09 -5.92
CA ALA A 30 -10.52 4.99 -5.11
C ALA A 30 -9.68 5.82 -4.11
N ASN A 31 -8.36 5.88 -4.29
CA ASN A 31 -7.49 6.70 -3.45
C ASN A 31 -7.92 8.17 -3.51
N SER A 32 -8.17 8.78 -2.35
CA SER A 32 -8.65 10.17 -2.24
C SER A 32 -7.72 11.18 -2.89
N ARG A 33 -6.43 10.86 -3.02
CA ARG A 33 -5.44 11.73 -3.69
C ARG A 33 -5.51 11.66 -5.23
N LEU A 34 -6.26 10.72 -5.77
CA LEU A 34 -6.61 10.65 -7.18
C LEU A 34 -7.93 11.39 -7.48
N ALA A 35 -8.62 11.89 -6.44
CA ALA A 35 -9.85 12.64 -6.60
C ALA A 35 -9.61 13.90 -7.46
N GLY A 36 -10.48 14.13 -8.43
CA GLY A 36 -10.36 15.27 -9.35
C GLY A 36 -9.60 14.98 -10.65
N LEU A 37 -8.91 13.83 -10.77
CA LEU A 37 -8.22 13.44 -12.01
C LEU A 37 -9.14 12.79 -13.06
N GLY A 38 -10.45 12.71 -12.79
CA GLY A 38 -11.41 12.00 -13.64
C GLY A 38 -11.27 10.48 -13.58
N PRO A 39 -11.92 9.73 -14.48
CA PRO A 39 -11.77 8.27 -14.55
C PRO A 39 -10.32 7.91 -14.89
N ILE A 40 -9.61 7.34 -13.94
CA ILE A 40 -8.27 6.82 -14.17
C ILE A 40 -8.41 5.45 -14.83
N GLY A 41 -7.80 5.29 -16.00
CA GLY A 41 -7.92 4.09 -16.84
C GLY A 41 -7.29 2.86 -16.20
N ASP A 42 -6.12 2.44 -16.69
CA ASP A 42 -5.45 1.23 -16.21
C ASP A 42 -4.44 1.50 -15.09
N ASN A 43 -3.82 0.44 -14.57
CA ASN A 43 -2.84 0.55 -13.47
C ASN A 43 -1.66 1.48 -13.80
N ALA A 44 -1.23 1.55 -15.06
CA ALA A 44 -0.17 2.45 -15.47
C ALA A 44 -0.62 3.92 -15.40
N ALA A 45 -1.89 4.22 -15.70
CA ALA A 45 -2.45 5.55 -15.50
C ALA A 45 -2.47 5.95 -14.01
N VAL A 46 -2.79 5.03 -13.10
CA VAL A 46 -2.73 5.29 -11.65
C VAL A 46 -1.30 5.58 -11.22
N VAL A 47 -0.33 4.76 -11.63
CA VAL A 47 1.10 4.99 -11.35
C VAL A 47 1.56 6.33 -11.90
N LYS A 48 1.14 6.69 -13.13
CA LYS A 48 1.50 7.98 -13.74
C LYS A 48 0.93 9.17 -12.97
N ALA A 49 -0.32 9.08 -12.52
CA ALA A 49 -0.94 10.10 -11.70
C ALA A 49 -0.17 10.28 -10.38
N LEU A 50 0.11 9.20 -9.66
CA LEU A 50 0.90 9.24 -8.43
C LEU A 50 2.31 9.80 -8.68
N TRP A 51 2.96 9.38 -9.76
CA TRP A 51 4.27 9.88 -10.16
C TRP A 51 4.29 11.38 -10.35
N THR A 52 3.27 11.93 -11.01
CA THR A 52 3.22 13.34 -11.38
C THR A 52 2.79 14.22 -10.20
N GLU A 53 1.83 13.75 -9.39
CA GLU A 53 1.17 14.57 -8.39
C GLU A 53 1.68 14.37 -6.96
N MET A 54 2.52 13.34 -6.71
CA MET A 54 2.82 12.91 -5.34
C MET A 54 4.29 12.60 -5.07
N SER A 55 5.24 13.17 -5.82
CA SER A 55 6.68 13.04 -5.58
C SER A 55 7.11 11.58 -5.32
N VAL A 56 6.67 10.65 -6.18
CA VAL A 56 7.03 9.22 -6.08
C VAL A 56 8.53 9.01 -6.31
N ASP A 57 9.15 9.91 -7.07
CA ASP A 57 10.59 10.00 -7.32
C ASP A 57 11.42 10.02 -6.04
N GLU A 58 11.10 10.89 -5.09
CA GLU A 58 11.81 11.00 -3.81
C GLU A 58 11.77 9.68 -3.03
N VAL A 59 10.61 9.05 -3.00
CA VAL A 59 10.41 7.76 -2.31
C VAL A 59 11.17 6.65 -3.02
N ALA A 60 11.13 6.61 -4.36
CA ALA A 60 11.86 5.63 -5.14
C ALA A 60 13.38 5.79 -5.00
N ILE A 61 13.90 7.02 -5.00
CA ILE A 61 15.33 7.29 -4.75
C ILE A 61 15.72 6.81 -3.35
N SER A 62 14.91 7.07 -2.33
CA SER A 62 15.18 6.60 -0.96
C SER A 62 15.18 5.07 -0.87
N ILE A 63 14.17 4.39 -1.45
CA ILE A 63 14.11 2.93 -1.49
C ILE A 63 15.30 2.35 -2.28
N ALA A 64 15.68 2.99 -3.37
CA ALA A 64 16.84 2.57 -4.15
C ALA A 64 18.16 2.79 -3.41
N ALA A 65 18.28 3.75 -2.50
CA ALA A 65 19.48 3.93 -1.68
C ALA A 65 19.50 2.97 -0.49
N ASN A 66 18.39 2.88 0.25
CA ASN A 66 18.34 2.33 1.60
C ASN A 66 17.56 1.00 1.72
N GLY A 67 16.86 0.60 0.65
CA GLY A 67 15.85 -0.45 0.71
C GLY A 67 14.52 0.05 1.26
N TYR A 68 13.52 -0.83 1.26
CA TYR A 68 12.19 -0.51 1.78
C TYR A 68 12.20 -0.41 3.31
N TYR A 69 11.61 0.64 3.87
CA TYR A 69 11.59 0.85 5.31
C TYR A 69 10.52 -0.02 5.99
N LYS A 70 10.96 -1.06 6.70
CA LYS A 70 10.06 -2.11 7.24
C LYS A 70 9.10 -1.63 8.34
N HIS A 71 9.44 -0.55 9.04
CA HIS A 71 8.59 0.04 10.08
C HIS A 71 7.47 0.93 9.52
N GLU A 72 7.44 1.15 8.20
CA GLU A 72 6.32 1.75 7.50
C GLU A 72 5.69 0.71 6.54
N PRO A 73 4.85 -0.19 7.05
CA PRO A 73 4.12 -1.14 6.22
C PRO A 73 3.02 -0.48 5.39
N LEU A 74 2.57 -1.17 4.36
CA LEU A 74 1.39 -0.79 3.58
C LEU A 74 0.11 -1.16 4.34
N LEU A 75 -0.91 -0.30 4.33
CA LEU A 75 -2.24 -0.71 4.79
C LEU A 75 -3.02 -1.29 3.62
N VAL A 76 -3.47 -2.53 3.76
CA VAL A 76 -4.10 -3.28 2.68
C VAL A 76 -5.46 -3.83 3.08
N ILE A 77 -6.38 -3.90 2.12
CA ILE A 77 -7.70 -4.50 2.26
C ILE A 77 -7.91 -5.56 1.17
N PRO A 78 -8.85 -6.50 1.33
CA PRO A 78 -9.16 -7.49 0.29
C PRO A 78 -9.57 -6.79 -1.01
N ALA A 79 -9.02 -7.22 -2.14
CA ALA A 79 -9.45 -6.70 -3.44
C ALA A 79 -10.88 -7.16 -3.80
N VAL A 80 -11.31 -8.31 -3.29
CA VAL A 80 -12.67 -8.82 -3.43
C VAL A 80 -13.33 -8.84 -2.05
N PRO A 81 -14.44 -8.10 -1.82
CA PRO A 81 -15.14 -8.11 -0.54
C PRO A 81 -15.65 -9.51 -0.14
N GLY A 82 -15.67 -9.80 1.16
CA GLY A 82 -16.29 -11.02 1.71
C GLY A 82 -15.45 -12.30 1.63
N LYS A 83 -14.31 -12.29 0.94
CA LYS A 83 -13.28 -13.34 0.99
C LYS A 83 -11.91 -12.70 1.10
N ALA A 84 -11.13 -13.15 2.08
CA ALA A 84 -9.77 -12.69 2.27
C ALA A 84 -8.98 -13.78 3.00
N ASP A 85 -8.21 -14.53 2.24
CA ASP A 85 -7.10 -15.31 2.74
C ASP A 85 -5.81 -14.50 2.51
N PRO A 86 -5.17 -13.99 3.59
CA PRO A 86 -3.85 -13.36 3.56
C PRO A 86 -2.78 -14.14 2.78
N LYS A 87 -2.94 -15.45 2.60
CA LYS A 87 -1.98 -16.31 1.89
C LYS A 87 -2.20 -16.42 0.38
N THR A 88 -3.40 -16.18 -0.13
CA THR A 88 -3.70 -16.43 -1.55
C THR A 88 -4.34 -15.26 -2.30
N ASP A 89 -5.09 -14.38 -1.62
CA ASP A 89 -5.86 -13.33 -2.28
C ASP A 89 -5.04 -12.09 -2.65
N SER A 90 -5.54 -11.28 -3.59
CA SER A 90 -4.96 -9.95 -3.89
C SER A 90 -5.52 -8.87 -2.97
N PHE A 91 -4.74 -7.80 -2.76
CA PHE A 91 -5.12 -6.69 -1.88
C PHE A 91 -5.02 -5.34 -2.56
N LEU A 92 -5.92 -4.44 -2.18
CA LEU A 92 -5.85 -3.01 -2.51
C LEU A 92 -5.05 -2.28 -1.42
N VAL A 93 -4.08 -1.48 -1.83
CA VAL A 93 -3.30 -0.63 -0.92
C VAL A 93 -4.05 0.68 -0.68
N VAL A 94 -4.57 0.86 0.53
CA VAL A 94 -5.34 2.06 0.91
C VAL A 94 -4.46 3.14 1.54
N GLU A 95 -3.38 2.75 2.23
CA GLU A 95 -2.35 3.68 2.70
C GLU A 95 -0.96 3.17 2.28
N GLY A 96 -0.08 4.08 1.86
CA GLY A 96 1.23 3.75 1.30
C GLY A 96 1.27 3.63 -0.24
N ASN A 97 0.28 4.18 -0.96
CA ASN A 97 0.25 4.15 -2.44
C ASN A 97 1.53 4.69 -3.11
N ARG A 98 2.16 5.75 -2.57
CA ARG A 98 3.46 6.25 -3.07
C ARG A 98 4.56 5.19 -2.97
N ARG A 99 4.60 4.48 -1.84
CA ARG A 99 5.59 3.42 -1.56
C ARG A 99 5.38 2.24 -2.51
N LEU A 100 4.13 1.82 -2.73
CA LEU A 100 3.84 0.80 -3.74
C LEU A 100 4.22 1.26 -5.16
N ALA A 101 3.83 2.47 -5.57
CA ALA A 101 4.16 3.00 -6.90
C ALA A 101 5.68 3.10 -7.12
N ALA A 102 6.42 3.59 -6.12
CA ALA A 102 7.87 3.64 -6.13
C ALA A 102 8.48 2.25 -6.31
N THR A 103 8.03 1.25 -5.53
CA THR A 103 8.50 -0.13 -5.65
C THR A 103 8.24 -0.68 -7.06
N LEU A 104 7.01 -0.52 -7.58
CA LEU A 104 6.66 -0.98 -8.93
C LEU A 104 7.57 -0.36 -10.00
N LEU A 105 7.87 0.94 -9.91
CA LEU A 105 8.74 1.62 -10.87
C LEU A 105 10.21 1.18 -10.78
N LEU A 106 10.67 0.77 -9.60
CA LEU A 106 12.03 0.25 -9.41
C LEU A 106 12.18 -1.20 -9.90
N THR A 107 11.10 -1.98 -9.90
CA THR A 107 11.14 -3.42 -10.25
C THR A 107 10.59 -3.74 -11.64
N ASP A 108 9.85 -2.82 -12.28
CA ASP A 108 9.25 -3.01 -13.60
C ASP A 108 9.73 -1.94 -14.59
N GLN A 109 10.74 -2.30 -15.37
CA GLN A 109 11.31 -1.45 -16.42
C GLN A 109 10.28 -1.06 -17.50
N LYS A 110 9.35 -1.96 -17.85
CA LYS A 110 8.34 -1.67 -18.89
C LYS A 110 7.33 -0.65 -18.39
N LEU A 111 6.88 -0.78 -17.14
CA LEU A 111 6.01 0.21 -16.51
C LEU A 111 6.70 1.57 -16.44
N ARG A 112 7.98 1.59 -16.07
CA ARG A 112 8.79 2.79 -15.96
C ARG A 112 8.90 3.57 -17.27
N GLU A 113 9.16 2.86 -18.37
CA GLU A 113 9.14 3.41 -19.73
C GLU A 113 7.75 3.95 -20.10
N ARG A 114 6.70 3.16 -19.80
CA ARG A 114 5.32 3.52 -20.11
C ARG A 114 4.86 4.80 -19.42
N VAL A 115 5.29 5.04 -18.17
CA VAL A 115 4.95 6.26 -17.42
C VAL A 115 5.99 7.38 -17.58
N LYS A 116 7.07 7.15 -18.34
CA LYS A 116 8.19 8.07 -18.55
C LYS A 116 8.92 8.48 -17.24
N ALA A 117 9.00 7.57 -16.27
CA ALA A 117 9.77 7.78 -15.02
C ALA A 117 11.23 7.33 -15.20
N THR A 118 11.88 7.75 -16.28
CA THR A 118 13.15 7.17 -16.76
C THR A 118 14.40 7.68 -16.06
N ASP A 119 14.25 8.58 -15.08
CA ASP A 119 15.30 9.26 -14.31
C ASP A 119 15.67 8.59 -12.98
N LEU A 120 14.84 7.68 -12.47
CA LEU A 120 15.18 6.85 -11.29
C LEU A 120 16.50 6.05 -11.41
N PRO A 121 17.16 5.76 -10.29
CA PRO A 121 18.30 4.84 -10.30
C PRO A 121 17.88 3.41 -10.68
N LEU A 122 18.81 2.67 -11.29
CA LEU A 122 18.68 1.21 -11.41
C LEU A 122 19.04 0.56 -10.08
N ILE A 123 18.42 -0.59 -9.81
CA ILE A 123 18.68 -1.40 -8.63
C ILE A 123 19.21 -2.79 -9.03
N GLY A 124 20.16 -3.30 -8.27
CA GLY A 124 20.73 -4.65 -8.51
C GLY A 124 19.82 -5.78 -8.01
N ASP A 125 20.14 -7.01 -8.41
CA ASP A 125 19.33 -8.22 -8.18
C ASP A 125 18.98 -8.48 -6.71
N ALA A 126 19.88 -8.17 -5.79
CA ALA A 126 19.63 -8.32 -4.36
C ALA A 126 18.47 -7.42 -3.90
N ARG A 127 18.45 -6.16 -4.38
CA ARG A 127 17.39 -5.21 -4.04
C ARG A 127 16.10 -5.51 -4.79
N GLN A 128 16.17 -5.94 -6.05
CA GLN A 128 14.98 -6.39 -6.78
C GLN A 128 14.27 -7.54 -6.06
N ARG A 129 15.03 -8.53 -5.57
CA ARG A 129 14.49 -9.66 -4.79
C ARG A 129 13.89 -9.22 -3.47
N ALA A 130 14.56 -8.31 -2.75
CA ALA A 130 14.06 -7.78 -1.48
C ALA A 130 12.76 -6.96 -1.62
N LEU A 131 12.42 -6.50 -2.83
CA LEU A 131 11.20 -5.77 -3.14
C LEU A 131 10.07 -6.65 -3.67
N GLN A 132 10.28 -7.96 -3.82
CA GLN A 132 9.22 -8.89 -4.24
C GLN A 132 8.18 -9.16 -3.16
N GLU A 133 8.48 -8.82 -1.91
CA GLU A 133 7.55 -8.88 -0.79
C GLU A 133 7.65 -7.59 0.02
N LEU A 134 6.50 -7.02 0.40
CA LEU A 134 6.44 -5.77 1.15
C LEU A 134 5.68 -5.97 2.48
N PRO A 135 6.20 -5.39 3.57
CA PRO A 135 5.54 -5.47 4.87
C PRO A 135 4.19 -4.76 4.78
N SER A 136 3.15 -5.46 5.22
CA SER A 136 1.76 -5.07 5.03
C SER A 136 0.94 -5.35 6.28
N TYR A 137 0.01 -4.44 6.57
CA TYR A 137 -1.03 -4.59 7.58
C TYR A 137 -2.36 -4.85 6.89
N PHE A 138 -2.93 -6.02 7.17
CA PHE A 138 -4.24 -6.39 6.67
C PHE A 138 -5.35 -5.81 7.53
N SER A 139 -6.28 -5.09 6.90
CA SER A 139 -7.55 -4.65 7.49
C SER A 139 -8.72 -5.21 6.69
N ARG A 140 -9.80 -5.56 7.39
CA ARG A 140 -11.06 -5.99 6.74
C ARG A 140 -11.84 -4.82 6.15
N THR A 141 -11.57 -3.58 6.56
CA THR A 141 -12.32 -2.39 6.12
C THR A 141 -11.39 -1.22 5.79
N ARG A 142 -11.90 -0.28 4.97
CA ARG A 142 -11.19 0.97 4.61
C ARG A 142 -11.03 1.95 5.78
N LYS A 143 -11.84 1.83 6.84
CA LYS A 143 -11.65 2.64 8.04
C LYS A 143 -10.44 2.11 8.79
N SER A 144 -9.31 2.79 8.69
CA SER A 144 -8.21 2.56 9.62
C SER A 144 -8.68 3.05 10.99
N SER A 145 -8.83 2.11 11.94
CA SER A 145 -8.92 2.44 13.35
C SER A 145 -7.50 2.84 13.80
N GLY A 146 -7.10 4.08 13.53
CA GLY A 146 -6.05 4.71 14.31
C GLY A 146 -6.56 4.86 15.76
N PRO A 147 -5.69 4.83 16.78
CA PRO A 147 -6.10 5.16 18.12
C PRO A 147 -6.58 6.61 18.11
N THR A 148 -7.85 6.85 18.46
CA THR A 148 -8.34 8.17 18.82
C THR A 148 -7.50 8.63 20.01
N SER A 149 -6.52 9.50 19.76
CA SER A 149 -5.78 10.17 20.81
C SER A 149 -6.67 11.29 21.35
N ASP A 150 -7.64 10.92 22.17
CA ASP A 150 -8.21 11.82 23.16
C ASP A 150 -7.16 12.02 24.27
N PHE A 151 -6.17 12.86 23.99
CA PHE A 151 -5.52 13.62 25.05
C PHE A 151 -6.29 14.93 25.19
N GLY A 152 -7.45 14.82 25.84
CA GLY A 152 -8.13 15.97 26.43
C GLY A 152 -7.29 16.51 27.58
N MET A 153 -7.11 17.83 27.57
CA MET A 153 -6.49 18.62 28.65
C MET A 153 -7.14 18.38 30.01
#